data_AF-A0A846MUC9-F1
#
_entry.id   AF-A0A846MUC9-F1
#
_cell.length_a   1.000
_cell.length_b   1.000
_cell.length_c   1.000
_cell.angle_alpha   90.00
_cell.angle_beta   90.00
_cell.angle_gamma   90.00
#
_symmetry.space_group_name_H-M   'P 1'
#
loop_
_entity.id
_entity.type
_entity.pdbx_description
1 polymer ?
#
loop_
_entity_poly.entity_id
_entity_poly.type
_entity_poly.pdbx_seq_one_letter_code
_entity_poly.pdbx_strand_id
1 'polypeptide(L)'
;MIIACIGWGSLIWDPRGLPIQRQWFNDGPFVKVEFARQSTDNRITLVIQDTAKPVRALWAIMDCSDLNTARQALKLREGIGDKNFEKDIGHWKDGDAEPSTIQNLPEWAKVHSLDAVVWTALPPKFKGPPKMENPTVEQVIAHLRSLDGNQRENAERYVRLAPRQIDTPYRRRIEAELGWTPKEIWPA
;
A
#
# COMPACT_ATOMS: atom_id res chain seq x y z
N MET A 1 8.53 7.51 21.83
CA MET A 1 7.26 7.27 21.12
C MET A 1 7.31 5.90 20.48
N ILE A 2 6.23 5.12 20.57
CA ILE A 2 6.04 3.87 19.84
C ILE A 2 5.29 4.20 18.56
N ILE A 3 5.93 3.97 17.41
CA ILE A 3 5.41 4.36 16.09
C ILE A 3 5.21 3.09 15.26
N ALA A 4 4.03 2.95 14.65
CA ALA A 4 3.77 1.88 13.69
C ALA A 4 3.80 2.40 12.25
N CYS A 5 4.27 1.56 11.33
CA CYS A 5 4.04 1.73 9.89
C CYS A 5 2.98 0.72 9.42
N ILE A 6 1.94 1.21 8.76
CA ILE A 6 0.94 0.36 8.10
C ILE A 6 1.38 0.08 6.65
N GLY A 7 1.22 -1.18 6.23
CA GLY A 7 1.56 -1.64 4.88
C GLY A 7 0.53 -2.62 4.31
N TRP A 8 0.43 -2.63 2.98
CA TRP A 8 -0.47 -3.53 2.23
C TRP A 8 0.13 -3.98 0.90
N GLY A 9 1.36 -3.60 0.57
CA GLY A 9 1.97 -3.88 -0.72
C GLY A 9 3.46 -4.12 -0.60
N SER A 10 4.24 -3.45 -1.44
CA SER A 10 5.67 -3.69 -1.53
C SER A 10 6.46 -3.41 -0.25
N LEU A 11 5.94 -2.62 0.70
CA LEU A 11 6.57 -2.43 2.01
C LEU A 11 6.85 -3.76 2.72
N ILE A 12 6.02 -4.77 2.48
CA ILE A 12 6.03 -6.04 3.22
C ILE A 12 7.04 -7.01 2.64
N TRP A 13 7.06 -7.17 1.32
CA TRP A 13 7.97 -8.10 0.63
C TRP A 13 9.27 -7.45 0.12
N ASP A 14 9.33 -6.11 0.11
CA ASP A 14 10.51 -5.32 -0.25
C ASP A 14 10.62 -4.05 0.65
N PRO A 15 10.98 -4.22 1.93
CA PRO A 15 11.10 -3.11 2.88
C PRO A 15 12.28 -2.17 2.54
N ARG A 16 13.31 -2.66 1.83
CA ARG A 16 14.55 -1.93 1.53
C ARG A 16 15.14 -1.27 2.78
N GLY A 17 15.34 0.06 2.75
CA GLY A 17 15.91 0.82 3.86
C GLY A 17 14.89 1.28 4.91
N LEU A 18 13.65 0.76 4.91
CA LEU A 18 12.66 1.15 5.92
C LEU A 18 13.07 0.62 7.31
N PRO A 19 13.24 1.49 8.32
CA PRO A 19 13.67 1.09 9.65
C PRO A 19 12.47 0.54 10.43
N ILE A 20 12.24 -0.77 10.32
CA ILE A 20 11.23 -1.50 11.08
C ILE A 20 11.90 -2.59 11.93
N GLN A 21 11.23 -3.02 13.01
CA GLN A 21 11.66 -4.10 13.89
C GLN A 21 11.54 -5.51 13.26
N ARG A 22 11.76 -5.60 11.93
CA ARG A 22 11.81 -6.81 11.08
C ARG A 22 10.60 -7.74 11.11
N GLN A 23 9.52 -7.38 11.80
CA GLN A 23 8.29 -8.16 11.85
C GLN A 23 7.10 -7.34 11.35
N TRP A 24 6.34 -7.93 10.44
CA TRP A 24 5.00 -7.48 10.07
C TRP A 24 3.96 -8.31 10.81
N PHE A 25 3.02 -7.63 11.45
CA PHE A 25 1.87 -8.21 12.13
C PHE A 25 0.65 -8.18 11.22
N ASN A 26 -0.20 -9.21 11.31
CA ASN A 26 -1.30 -9.44 10.37
C ASN A 26 -2.66 -8.90 10.86
N ASP A 27 -2.71 -8.40 12.09
CA ASP A 27 -3.90 -7.92 12.80
C ASP A 27 -4.08 -6.39 12.75
N GLY A 28 -3.55 -5.75 11.70
CA GLY A 28 -3.64 -4.30 11.51
C GLY A 28 -5.07 -3.77 11.33
N PRO A 29 -5.23 -2.44 11.22
CA PRO A 29 -6.53 -1.83 11.03
C PRO A 29 -7.07 -2.12 9.62
N PHE A 30 -8.36 -1.85 9.42
CA PHE A 30 -8.97 -1.94 8.09
C PHE A 30 -8.65 -0.69 7.27
N VAL A 31 -8.04 -0.87 6.10
CA VAL A 31 -7.66 0.20 5.19
C VAL A 31 -8.44 0.10 3.88
N LYS A 32 -8.82 1.25 3.31
CA LYS A 32 -9.45 1.32 2.00
C LYS A 32 -8.39 1.42 0.91
N VAL A 33 -7.97 0.28 0.38
CA VAL A 33 -6.96 0.21 -0.68
C VAL A 33 -7.44 -0.61 -1.88
N GLU A 34 -6.95 -0.26 -3.06
CA GLU A 34 -7.26 -0.99 -4.29
C GLU A 34 -6.09 -0.93 -5.29
N PHE A 35 -6.03 -1.90 -6.21
CA PHE A 35 -5.10 -1.94 -7.35
C PHE A 35 -5.47 -0.86 -8.38
N ALA A 36 -5.22 0.41 -8.02
CA ALA A 36 -5.74 1.57 -8.73
C ALA A 36 -4.66 2.57 -9.17
N ARG A 37 -3.37 2.23 -9.03
CA ARG A 37 -2.26 3.09 -9.47
C ARG A 37 -1.36 2.39 -10.47
N GLN A 38 -1.22 2.98 -11.64
CA GLN A 38 -0.22 2.62 -12.62
C GLN A 38 1.10 3.36 -12.35
N SER A 39 2.13 2.58 -12.01
CA SER A 39 3.50 3.05 -11.79
C SER A 39 4.15 3.55 -13.08
N THR A 40 5.33 4.18 -12.95
CA THR A 40 6.13 4.62 -14.10
C THR A 40 6.51 3.45 -15.00
N ASP A 41 6.84 2.30 -14.42
CA ASP A 41 7.16 1.02 -15.05
C ASP A 41 5.93 0.15 -15.42
N ASN A 42 4.75 0.75 -15.46
CA ASN A 42 3.48 0.14 -15.90
C ASN A 42 2.92 -0.98 -15.01
N ARG A 43 3.50 -1.23 -13.83
CA ARG A 43 2.85 -2.06 -12.81
C ARG A 43 1.57 -1.41 -12.30
N ILE A 44 0.58 -2.22 -11.93
CA ILE A 44 -0.58 -1.77 -11.14
C ILE A 44 -0.30 -2.06 -9.67
N THR A 45 -0.38 -1.02 -8.84
CA THR A 45 -0.04 -1.07 -7.42
C THR A 45 -1.22 -0.72 -6.53
N LEU A 46 -1.14 -1.18 -5.27
CA LEU A 46 -2.15 -0.91 -4.25
C LEU A 46 -1.96 0.48 -3.66
N VAL A 47 -3.05 1.24 -3.63
CA VAL A 47 -3.10 2.62 -3.13
C VAL A 47 -4.39 2.88 -2.37
N ILE A 48 -4.38 3.92 -1.54
CA ILE A 48 -5.60 4.37 -0.86
C ILE A 48 -6.64 4.80 -1.90
N GLN A 49 -7.89 4.38 -1.72
CA GLN A 49 -9.02 4.78 -2.54
C GLN A 49 -10.29 4.83 -1.67
N ASP A 50 -10.90 6.02 -1.56
CA ASP A 50 -11.98 6.29 -0.60
C ASP A 50 -13.23 5.40 -0.77
N THR A 51 -13.45 4.92 -1.99
CA THR A 51 -14.58 4.06 -2.38
C THR A 51 -14.25 2.57 -2.31
N ALA A 52 -12.99 2.20 -2.04
CA ALA A 52 -12.60 0.80 -1.94
C ALA A 52 -13.21 0.12 -0.72
N LYS A 53 -13.46 -1.18 -0.85
CA LYS A 53 -13.88 -2.01 0.30
C LYS A 53 -12.71 -2.10 1.29
N PRO A 54 -12.93 -1.84 2.59
CA PRO A 54 -11.87 -1.98 3.58
C PRO A 54 -11.34 -3.41 3.67
N VAL A 55 -10.02 -3.55 3.77
CA VAL A 55 -9.31 -4.83 3.95
C VAL A 55 -8.31 -4.70 5.10
N ARG A 56 -7.99 -5.82 5.76
CA ARG A 56 -7.08 -5.80 6.90
C ARG A 56 -5.63 -5.58 6.44
N ALA A 57 -5.04 -4.46 6.85
CA ALA A 57 -3.64 -4.17 6.57
C ALA A 57 -2.69 -4.97 7.46
N LEU A 58 -1.41 -4.96 7.08
CA LEU A 58 -0.33 -5.37 7.96
C LEU A 58 0.30 -4.12 8.59
N TRP A 59 1.02 -4.32 9.68
CA TRP A 59 1.72 -3.22 10.34
C TRP A 59 3.04 -3.70 10.96
N ALA A 60 3.97 -2.79 11.17
CA ALA A 60 5.25 -3.06 11.80
C ALA A 60 5.65 -1.92 12.74
N ILE A 61 6.33 -2.23 13.84
CA ILE A 61 6.93 -1.20 14.69
C ILE A 61 8.13 -0.58 13.97
N MET A 62 8.17 0.75 13.92
CA MET A 62 9.30 1.49 13.37
C MET A 62 10.46 1.55 14.38
N ASP A 63 11.68 1.40 13.91
CA ASP A 63 12.92 1.55 14.68
C ASP A 63 13.37 3.02 14.70
N CYS A 64 12.46 3.89 15.15
CA CYS A 64 12.73 5.31 15.33
C CYS A 64 11.86 5.88 16.44
N SER A 65 12.39 6.85 17.18
CA SER A 65 11.72 7.43 18.36
C SER A 65 10.94 8.72 18.08
N ASP A 66 10.94 9.20 16.83
CA ASP A 66 10.36 10.48 16.41
C ASP A 66 9.48 10.32 15.15
N LEU A 67 8.31 10.99 15.14
CA LEU A 67 7.31 10.87 14.07
C LEU A 67 7.83 11.42 12.74
N ASN A 68 8.52 12.56 12.75
CA ASN A 68 9.04 13.13 11.50
C ASN A 68 10.13 12.24 10.90
N THR A 69 10.97 11.64 11.73
CA THR A 69 11.96 10.65 11.31
C THR A 69 11.30 9.43 10.66
N ALA A 70 10.23 8.90 11.26
CA ALA A 70 9.43 7.80 10.68
C ALA A 70 8.86 8.17 9.30
N ARG A 71 8.26 9.36 9.20
CA ARG A 71 7.69 9.88 7.94
C ARG A 71 8.76 10.06 6.86
N GLN A 72 9.92 10.62 7.21
CA GLN A 72 11.04 10.81 6.28
C GLN A 72 11.62 9.48 5.80
N ALA A 73 11.74 8.49 6.68
CA ALA A 73 12.19 7.16 6.32
C ALA A 73 11.22 6.48 5.33
N LEU A 74 9.91 6.59 5.58
CA LEU A 74 8.89 6.08 4.67
C LEU A 74 8.91 6.81 3.31
N LYS A 75 9.01 8.14 3.32
CA LYS A 75 9.19 8.97 2.12
C LYS A 75 10.38 8.51 1.28
N LEU A 76 11.54 8.33 1.90
CA LEU A 76 12.76 7.88 1.23
C LEU A 76 12.57 6.49 0.60
N ARG A 77 11.96 5.57 1.34
CA ARG A 77 11.65 4.23 0.83
C ARG A 77 10.73 4.31 -0.39
N GLU A 78 9.67 5.07 -0.32
CA GLU A 78 8.68 5.19 -1.40
C GLU A 78 9.20 6.00 -2.61
N GLY A 79 10.32 6.71 -2.46
CA GLY A 79 10.84 7.61 -3.49
C GLY A 79 9.94 8.84 -3.69
N ILE A 80 9.26 9.29 -2.63
CA ILE A 80 8.37 10.46 -2.68
C ILE A 80 9.21 11.74 -2.60
N GLY A 81 8.98 12.67 -3.54
CA GLY A 81 9.66 13.97 -3.54
C GLY A 81 9.12 14.93 -2.48
N ASP A 82 9.93 15.90 -2.05
CA ASP A 82 9.59 16.86 -0.97
C ASP A 82 8.25 17.57 -1.17
N LYS A 83 7.95 17.96 -2.41
CA LYS A 83 6.69 18.66 -2.76
C LYS A 83 5.44 17.86 -2.43
N ASN A 84 5.55 16.54 -2.36
CA ASN A 84 4.44 15.64 -2.09
C ASN A 84 4.47 15.06 -0.67
N PHE A 85 5.47 15.42 0.15
CA PHE A 85 5.68 14.78 1.46
C PHE A 85 4.44 14.84 2.36
N GLU A 86 3.82 16.02 2.49
CA GLU A 86 2.62 16.19 3.33
C GLU A 86 1.37 15.50 2.76
N LYS A 87 1.33 15.25 1.45
CA LYS A 87 0.18 14.65 0.77
C LYS A 87 0.26 13.13 0.69
N ASP A 88 1.44 12.63 0.33
CA ASP A 88 1.65 11.23 -0.03
C ASP A 88 2.22 10.41 1.14
N ILE A 89 2.54 11.04 2.29
CA ILE A 89 2.88 10.39 3.56
C ILE A 89 1.86 10.76 4.63
N GLY A 90 0.94 9.83 4.88
CA GLY A 90 -0.06 9.94 5.93
C GLY A 90 0.56 9.70 7.30
N HIS A 91 0.01 10.38 8.30
CA HIS A 91 0.34 10.14 9.69
C HIS A 91 -0.89 10.38 10.57
N TRP A 92 -0.83 9.77 11.75
CA TRP A 92 -1.76 10.01 12.85
C TRP A 92 -0.94 9.95 14.15
N LYS A 93 -1.20 10.84 15.09
CA LYS A 93 -0.72 10.75 16.48
C LYS A 93 -1.91 10.75 17.43
N ASP A 94 -1.68 10.28 18.66
CA ASP A 94 -2.73 10.33 19.68
C ASP A 94 -3.30 11.76 19.84
N GLY A 95 -4.63 11.82 19.87
CA GLY A 95 -5.40 13.07 19.85
C GLY A 95 -5.73 13.64 18.46
N ASP A 96 -5.17 13.12 17.36
CA ASP A 96 -5.58 13.51 16.01
C ASP A 96 -6.95 12.90 15.64
N ALA A 97 -7.67 13.57 14.74
CA ALA A 97 -8.89 13.04 14.15
C ALA A 97 -8.63 11.74 13.37
N GLU A 98 -9.60 10.83 13.39
CA GLU A 98 -9.53 9.59 12.63
C GLU A 98 -9.49 9.86 11.11
N PRO A 99 -8.53 9.26 10.37
CA PRO A 99 -8.51 9.37 8.91
C PRO A 99 -9.65 8.54 8.27
N SER A 100 -10.33 9.13 7.27
CA SER A 100 -11.49 8.51 6.59
C SER A 100 -11.18 7.21 5.81
N THR A 101 -9.90 6.90 5.62
CA THR A 101 -9.39 5.78 4.81
C THR A 101 -8.84 4.62 5.65
N ILE A 102 -8.69 4.80 6.97
CA ILE A 102 -8.22 3.78 7.91
C ILE A 102 -9.19 3.72 9.08
N GLN A 103 -10.01 2.67 9.13
CA GLN A 103 -11.12 2.56 10.06
C GLN A 103 -10.67 2.20 11.47
N ASN A 104 -11.25 2.88 12.46
CA ASN A 104 -10.99 2.73 13.89
C ASN A 104 -9.50 2.84 14.24
N LEU A 105 -8.77 3.71 13.53
CA LEU A 105 -7.33 3.87 13.74
C LEU A 105 -6.98 4.26 15.19
N PRO A 106 -7.67 5.23 15.85
CA PRO A 106 -7.38 5.59 17.24
C PRO A 106 -7.57 4.43 18.22
N GLU A 107 -8.68 3.69 18.12
CA GLU A 107 -8.97 2.56 19.00
C GLU A 107 -7.97 1.42 18.80
N TRP A 108 -7.66 1.11 17.53
CA TRP A 108 -6.65 0.12 17.19
C TRP A 108 -5.28 0.51 17.73
N ALA A 109 -4.86 1.77 17.54
CA ALA A 109 -3.58 2.27 18.05
C ALA A 109 -3.50 2.17 19.58
N LYS A 110 -4.59 2.51 20.28
CA LYS A 110 -4.69 2.38 21.74
C LYS A 110 -4.54 0.94 22.23
N VAL A 111 -5.19 -0.03 21.57
CA VAL A 111 -5.06 -1.46 21.90
C VAL A 111 -3.61 -1.94 21.79
N HIS A 112 -2.88 -1.44 20.80
CA HIS A 112 -1.47 -1.78 20.58
C HIS A 112 -0.47 -0.84 21.29
N SER A 113 -0.94 0.07 22.14
CA SER A 113 -0.11 1.06 22.86
C SER A 113 0.80 1.89 21.93
N LEU A 114 0.26 2.32 20.79
CA LEU A 114 0.97 3.12 19.80
C LEU A 114 0.72 4.61 20.03
N ASP A 115 1.80 5.40 20.02
CA ASP A 115 1.72 6.86 20.13
C ASP A 115 1.44 7.53 18.78
N ALA A 116 1.89 6.90 17.69
CA ALA A 116 1.68 7.40 16.34
C ALA A 116 1.73 6.28 15.28
N VAL A 117 1.21 6.60 14.10
CA VAL A 117 1.12 5.70 12.95
C VAL A 117 1.49 6.45 11.67
N VAL A 118 2.22 5.80 10.76
CA VAL A 118 2.58 6.32 9.44
C VAL A 118 2.19 5.34 8.33
N TRP A 119 1.83 5.87 7.16
CA TRP A 119 1.50 5.05 5.99
C TRP A 119 1.71 5.81 4.68
N THR A 120 1.80 5.06 3.59
CA THR A 120 1.90 5.63 2.24
C THR A 120 0.50 6.07 1.79
N ALA A 121 0.31 7.36 1.51
CA ALA A 121 -0.98 7.96 1.14
C ALA A 121 -1.06 8.33 -0.34
N LEU A 122 -0.40 7.55 -1.22
CA LEU A 122 -0.41 7.79 -2.66
C LEU A 122 -1.84 7.68 -3.21
N PRO A 123 -2.29 8.63 -4.05
CA PRO A 123 -3.62 8.56 -4.65
C PRO A 123 -3.68 7.57 -5.82
N PRO A 124 -4.88 7.16 -6.21
CA PRO A 124 -5.14 6.50 -7.48
C PRO A 124 -4.61 7.32 -8.67
N LYS A 125 -4.08 6.63 -9.68
CA LYS A 125 -3.51 7.27 -10.87
C LYS A 125 -3.40 6.25 -11.98
N PHE A 126 -4.13 6.44 -13.07
CA PHE A 126 -4.05 5.56 -14.22
C PHE A 126 -3.61 6.32 -15.47
N LYS A 127 -2.65 5.76 -16.23
CA LYS A 127 -2.19 6.40 -17.48
C LYS A 127 -3.10 5.94 -18.62
N GLY A 128 -3.66 6.90 -19.33
CA GLY A 128 -4.50 6.68 -20.51
C GLY A 128 -5.18 7.98 -20.91
N PRO A 129 -5.67 8.12 -22.14
CA PRO A 129 -6.63 9.15 -22.50
C PRO A 129 -8.07 8.65 -22.26
N PRO A 130 -8.89 9.34 -21.44
CA PRO A 130 -8.52 10.44 -20.55
C PRO A 130 -7.73 9.94 -19.33
N LYS A 131 -6.90 10.81 -18.73
CA LYS A 131 -6.26 10.49 -17.44
C LYS A 131 -7.36 10.29 -16.42
N MET A 132 -7.33 9.16 -15.73
CA MET A 132 -8.32 8.84 -14.71
C MET A 132 -7.65 8.75 -13.35
N GLU A 133 -8.33 9.30 -12.35
CA GLU A 133 -7.94 9.12 -10.97
C GLU A 133 -8.27 7.68 -10.55
N ASN A 134 -9.50 7.21 -10.76
CA ASN A 134 -9.94 5.87 -10.37
C ASN A 134 -10.22 4.99 -11.60
N PRO A 135 -9.33 4.03 -11.96
CA PRO A 135 -9.61 3.09 -13.05
C PRO A 135 -10.66 2.05 -12.63
N THR A 136 -11.46 1.58 -13.57
CA THR A 136 -12.33 0.41 -13.36
C THR A 136 -11.50 -0.88 -13.36
N VAL A 137 -12.05 -1.97 -12.81
CA VAL A 137 -11.35 -3.26 -12.83
C VAL A 137 -11.13 -3.75 -14.25
N GLU A 138 -12.07 -3.52 -15.17
CA GLU A 138 -11.94 -3.89 -16.58
C GLU A 138 -10.77 -3.17 -17.25
N GLN A 139 -10.54 -1.89 -16.92
CA GLN A 139 -9.40 -1.13 -17.42
C GLN A 139 -8.07 -1.66 -16.87
N VAL A 140 -8.04 -1.99 -15.57
CA VAL A 140 -6.87 -2.62 -14.94
C VAL A 140 -6.53 -3.95 -15.62
N ILE A 141 -7.53 -4.81 -15.84
CA ILE A 141 -7.34 -6.09 -16.53
C ILE A 141 -6.87 -5.88 -17.98
N ALA A 142 -7.50 -4.97 -18.72
CA ALA A 142 -7.12 -4.67 -20.11
C ALA A 142 -5.66 -4.20 -20.19
N HIS A 143 -5.25 -3.29 -19.31
CA HIS A 143 -3.87 -2.83 -19.21
C HIS A 143 -2.91 -3.98 -18.91
N LEU A 144 -3.17 -4.77 -17.87
CA LEU A 144 -2.33 -5.91 -17.51
C LEU A 144 -2.22 -6.97 -18.62
N ARG A 145 -3.29 -7.19 -19.40
CA ARG A 145 -3.28 -8.06 -20.58
C ARG A 145 -2.38 -7.55 -21.70
N SER A 146 -2.33 -6.24 -21.89
CA SER A 146 -1.51 -5.59 -22.92
C SER A 146 -0.01 -5.60 -22.61
N LEU A 147 0.39 -5.85 -21.37
CA LEU A 147 1.80 -5.91 -21.00
C LEU A 147 2.46 -7.18 -21.56
N ASP A 148 3.69 -6.99 -22.04
CA ASP A 148 4.56 -8.03 -22.56
C ASP A 148 5.97 -7.95 -21.93
N GLY A 149 6.76 -9.00 -22.16
CA GLY A 149 8.15 -9.12 -21.69
C GLY A 149 8.34 -8.73 -20.22
N ASN A 150 9.39 -7.93 -19.96
CA ASN A 150 9.76 -7.48 -18.62
C ASN A 150 8.67 -6.64 -17.93
N GLN A 151 7.83 -5.93 -18.70
CA GLN A 151 6.77 -5.12 -18.10
C GLN A 151 5.69 -6.02 -17.48
N ARG A 152 5.32 -7.08 -18.20
CA ARG A 152 4.37 -8.09 -17.72
C ARG A 152 4.93 -8.81 -16.50
N GLU A 153 6.17 -9.26 -16.57
CA GLU A 153 6.81 -9.98 -15.46
C GLU A 153 6.85 -9.12 -14.19
N ASN A 154 7.24 -7.85 -14.29
CA ASN A 154 7.28 -6.94 -13.15
C ASN A 154 5.88 -6.65 -12.57
N ALA A 155 4.86 -6.54 -13.42
CA ALA A 155 3.48 -6.35 -12.97
C ALA A 155 2.93 -7.60 -12.28
N GLU A 156 3.14 -8.78 -12.87
CA GLU A 156 2.79 -10.06 -12.29
C GLU A 156 3.49 -10.26 -10.94
N ARG A 157 4.80 -9.98 -10.87
CA ARG A 157 5.57 -10.03 -9.63
C ARG A 157 4.97 -9.18 -8.54
N TYR A 158 4.62 -7.93 -8.84
CA TYR A 158 4.04 -7.06 -7.83
C TYR A 158 2.69 -7.60 -7.33
N VAL A 159 1.79 -7.99 -8.24
CA VAL A 159 0.46 -8.51 -7.88
C VAL A 159 0.58 -9.78 -7.05
N ARG A 160 1.41 -10.73 -7.50
CA ARG A 160 1.56 -12.01 -6.81
C ARG A 160 2.22 -11.88 -5.46
N LEU A 161 3.21 -10.99 -5.31
CA LEU A 161 3.87 -10.75 -4.02
C LEU A 161 3.05 -9.87 -3.08
N ALA A 162 1.99 -9.21 -3.55
CA ALA A 162 1.10 -8.48 -2.65
C ALA A 162 0.55 -9.44 -1.57
N PRO A 163 0.60 -9.07 -0.27
CA PRO A 163 0.28 -9.98 0.83
C PRO A 163 -1.10 -10.59 0.66
N ARG A 164 -1.23 -11.90 0.84
CA ARG A 164 -2.47 -12.65 0.56
C ARG A 164 -3.72 -12.07 1.25
N GLN A 165 -3.58 -11.52 2.46
CA GLN A 165 -4.71 -10.94 3.21
C GLN A 165 -5.27 -9.65 2.60
N ILE A 166 -4.55 -9.01 1.68
CA ILE A 166 -5.01 -7.84 0.94
C ILE A 166 -5.91 -8.32 -0.20
N ASP A 167 -7.08 -8.82 0.17
CA ASP A 167 -8.06 -9.46 -0.72
C ASP A 167 -9.09 -8.44 -1.20
N THR A 168 -8.72 -7.67 -2.22
CA THR A 168 -9.56 -6.62 -2.79
C THR A 168 -10.41 -7.14 -3.96
N PRO A 169 -11.53 -6.47 -4.29
CA PRO A 169 -12.30 -6.80 -5.49
C PRO A 169 -11.45 -6.87 -6.78
N TYR A 170 -10.51 -5.95 -7.00
CA TYR A 170 -9.71 -5.99 -8.23
C TYR A 170 -8.70 -7.14 -8.20
N ARG A 171 -8.13 -7.46 -7.04
CA ARG A 171 -7.25 -8.63 -6.90
C ARG A 171 -7.96 -9.90 -7.35
N ARG A 172 -9.17 -10.16 -6.84
CA ARG A 172 -9.95 -11.36 -7.21
C ARG A 172 -10.19 -11.45 -8.72
N ARG A 173 -10.47 -10.31 -9.37
CA ARG A 173 -10.61 -10.26 -10.83
C ARG A 173 -9.29 -10.51 -11.55
N ILE A 174 -8.18 -9.93 -11.08
CA ILE A 174 -6.84 -10.18 -11.65
C ILE A 174 -6.47 -11.66 -11.56
N GLU A 175 -6.73 -12.30 -10.41
CA GLU A 175 -6.50 -13.72 -10.20
C GLU A 175 -7.34 -14.58 -11.15
N ALA A 176 -8.64 -14.28 -11.28
CA ALA A 176 -9.54 -15.02 -12.16
C ALA A 176 -9.20 -14.88 -13.65
N GLU A 177 -8.80 -13.70 -14.09
CA GLU A 177 -8.63 -13.37 -15.51
C GLU A 177 -7.22 -13.64 -16.05
N LEU A 178 -6.20 -13.61 -15.18
CA LEU A 178 -4.78 -13.76 -15.55
C LEU A 178 -4.08 -14.95 -14.86
N GLY A 179 -4.71 -15.59 -13.88
CA GLY A 179 -4.09 -16.65 -13.09
C GLY A 179 -2.98 -16.14 -12.15
N TRP A 180 -2.95 -14.83 -11.86
CA TRP A 180 -1.94 -14.17 -11.04
C TRP A 180 -2.19 -14.30 -9.53
N THR A 181 -2.25 -15.55 -9.06
CA THR A 181 -2.49 -15.90 -7.66
C THR A 181 -1.31 -15.54 -6.73
N PRO A 182 -1.57 -15.32 -5.43
CA PRO A 182 -0.56 -14.91 -4.45
C PRO A 182 0.62 -15.87 -4.38
N LYS A 183 1.82 -15.33 -4.16
CA LYS A 183 3.06 -16.05 -3.88
C LYS A 183 3.80 -15.36 -2.73
N GLU A 184 4.36 -16.15 -1.82
CA GLU A 184 5.18 -15.63 -0.72
C GLU A 184 6.58 -15.19 -1.20
N ILE A 185 7.12 -15.90 -2.21
CA ILE A 185 8.46 -15.67 -2.74
C ILE A 185 8.40 -15.69 -4.27
N TRP A 186 9.16 -14.80 -4.90
CA TRP A 186 9.35 -14.82 -6.36
C TRP A 186 10.47 -15.80 -6.69
N PRO A 187 10.25 -16.77 -7.62
CA PRO A 187 11.32 -17.67 -8.03
C PRO A 187 12.50 -16.89 -8.58
N ALA A 188 13.70 -17.35 -8.23
CA ALA A 188 14.97 -16.81 -8.72
C ALA A 188 15.18 -17.12 -10.20
#